data_AF-A0A6B3QKT8-F1
#
_entry.id   AF-A0A6B3QKT8-F1
#
_cell.length_a   1.000
_cell.length_b   1.000
_cell.length_c   1.000
_cell.angle_alpha   90.00
_cell.angle_beta   90.00
_cell.angle_gamma   90.00
#
_symmetry.space_group_name_H-M   'P 1'
#
loop_
_entity.id
_entity.type
_entity.pdbx_description
1 polymer ?
#
loop_
_entity_poly.entity_id
_entity_poly.type
_entity_poly.pdbx_seq_one_letter_code
_entity_poly.pdbx_strand_id
1 'polypeptide(L)'
;MVTGPRALLAQWTTATPVIAVVLLALTWGRSLPGAVVALLTIVLAASVLAAVHHAEVVAHRVGEPFGSLVLAIAVTVIEVALIVTLMADGGDKSATLARDTVFAAVMITCNGVVGLSLLVASLRHGIAVFNPEGTGAALATVATLATLSLVLPTFTTSAPGPEFSTVQLTFAALSSLVLYGLFIATLTVRHRDYFLPITRQGEVITSEEHAHAPSLRTALISLGMLGLALVGVVGLAKGVSPTIEDGVAAAGLHHAVVGVIIALLVLLPETIAAVRSARRDRVQTSLNLALGSAMASIGLTIPAVALASVWLSGPLVLGLSPVHMVLLALTVVVASLTVVPGRATPLQGGVHLVLFAAYLELAVNP
;
A
#
# COMPACT_ATOMS: atom_id res chain seq x y z
N MET A 1 -5.49 5.15 39.27
CA MET A 1 -5.72 3.72 38.95
C MET A 1 -7.07 3.60 38.27
N VAL A 2 -7.10 3.42 36.95
CA VAL A 2 -8.34 3.10 36.21
C VAL A 2 -8.03 1.87 35.37
N THR A 3 -8.13 0.71 36.00
CA THR A 3 -8.04 -0.60 35.35
C THR A 3 -9.46 -1.02 34.97
N GLY A 4 -9.85 -0.70 33.75
CA GLY A 4 -11.09 -1.19 33.14
C GLY A 4 -10.89 -1.49 31.66
N PRO A 5 -11.68 -2.41 31.07
CA PRO A 5 -11.55 -2.81 29.67
C PRO A 5 -11.71 -1.64 28.68
N ARG A 6 -12.41 -0.56 29.07
CA ARG A 6 -12.52 0.67 28.28
C ARG A 6 -11.22 1.49 28.19
N ALA A 7 -10.35 1.43 29.20
CA ALA A 7 -9.05 2.11 29.16
C ALA A 7 -8.05 1.35 28.26
N LEU A 8 -8.11 0.02 28.27
CA LEU A 8 -7.36 -0.84 27.33
C LEU A 8 -7.81 -0.61 25.87
N LEU A 9 -9.12 -0.47 25.64
CA LEU A 9 -9.66 -0.08 24.32
C LEU A 9 -9.28 1.34 23.90
N ALA A 10 -8.94 2.24 24.83
CA ALA A 10 -8.46 3.59 24.51
C ALA A 10 -6.94 3.65 24.26
N GLN A 11 -6.18 2.64 24.73
CA GLN A 11 -4.72 2.57 24.64
C GLN A 11 -4.22 1.43 23.73
N TRP A 12 -5.11 0.80 22.96
CA TRP A 12 -4.77 -0.36 22.14
C TRP A 12 -3.63 -0.08 21.15
N THR A 13 -3.56 1.12 20.58
CA THR A 13 -2.47 1.54 19.69
C THR A 13 -1.12 1.55 20.39
N THR A 14 -1.09 1.83 21.71
CA THR A 14 0.14 1.77 22.50
C THR A 14 0.42 0.38 23.09
N ALA A 15 -0.60 -0.39 23.44
CA ALA A 15 -0.40 -1.73 23.99
C ALA A 15 0.05 -2.72 22.91
N THR A 16 -0.49 -2.59 21.70
CA THR A 16 -0.28 -3.57 20.61
C THR A 16 1.18 -3.70 20.19
N PRO A 17 1.95 -2.62 19.95
CA PRO A 17 3.37 -2.74 19.61
C PRO A 17 4.19 -3.44 20.69
N VAL A 18 3.89 -3.19 21.97
CA VAL A 18 4.55 -3.86 23.10
C VAL A 18 4.21 -5.34 23.12
N ILE A 19 2.92 -5.68 23.00
CA ILE A 19 2.45 -7.07 22.94
C ILE A 19 3.11 -7.80 21.76
N ALA A 20 3.23 -7.15 20.60
CA ALA A 20 3.84 -7.73 19.42
C ALA A 20 5.30 -8.11 19.65
N VAL A 21 6.08 -7.23 20.27
CA VAL A 21 7.49 -7.50 20.59
C VAL A 21 7.65 -8.55 21.69
N VAL A 22 6.77 -8.55 22.70
CA VAL A 22 6.77 -9.59 23.73
C VAL A 22 6.45 -10.96 23.12
N LEU A 23 5.40 -11.04 22.29
CA LEU A 23 5.05 -12.27 21.60
C LEU A 23 6.19 -12.72 20.69
N LEU A 24 6.78 -11.80 19.92
CA LEU A 24 7.94 -12.07 19.10
C LEU A 24 9.06 -12.73 19.91
N ALA A 25 9.43 -12.18 21.06
CA ALA A 25 10.47 -12.74 21.93
C ALA A 25 10.09 -14.12 22.47
N LEU A 26 8.81 -14.36 22.79
CA LEU A 26 8.32 -15.64 23.30
C LEU A 26 8.25 -16.73 22.23
N THR A 27 8.02 -16.35 20.97
CA THR A 27 7.85 -17.26 19.83
C THR A 27 9.11 -17.42 18.98
N TRP A 28 10.14 -16.60 19.19
CA TRP A 28 11.35 -16.59 18.38
C TRP A 28 12.04 -17.97 18.36
N GLY A 29 12.25 -18.51 17.15
CA GLY A 29 12.96 -19.77 16.95
C GLY A 29 12.21 -21.02 17.47
N ARG A 30 10.90 -20.93 17.72
CA ARG A 30 10.08 -22.05 18.22
C ARG A 30 9.07 -22.48 17.17
N SER A 31 8.78 -23.79 17.11
CA SER A 31 7.63 -24.31 16.37
C SER A 31 6.34 -23.93 17.09
N LEU A 32 5.38 -23.34 16.38
CA LEU A 32 4.17 -22.78 16.99
C LEU A 32 2.95 -23.65 16.70
N PRO A 33 2.14 -23.98 17.71
CA PRO A 33 0.82 -24.56 17.49
C PRO A 33 -0.07 -23.61 16.68
N GLY A 34 -1.00 -24.14 15.87
CA GLY A 34 -1.86 -23.32 15.01
C GLY A 34 -2.65 -22.23 15.74
N ALA A 35 -3.09 -22.49 16.98
CA ALA A 35 -3.76 -21.48 17.81
C ALA A 35 -2.86 -20.29 18.17
N VAL A 36 -1.57 -20.52 18.39
CA VAL A 36 -0.59 -19.47 18.65
C VAL A 36 -0.33 -18.67 17.37
N VAL A 37 -0.26 -19.33 16.22
CA VAL A 37 -0.12 -18.61 14.95
C VAL A 37 -1.32 -17.72 14.67
N ALA A 38 -2.55 -18.21 14.87
CA ALA A 38 -3.76 -17.39 14.71
C ALA A 38 -3.72 -16.14 15.60
N LEU A 39 -3.24 -16.27 16.85
CA LEU A 39 -3.01 -15.14 17.74
C LEU A 39 -1.96 -14.17 17.16
N LEU A 40 -0.82 -14.68 16.66
CA LEU A 40 0.20 -13.85 16.03
C LEU A 40 -0.33 -13.12 14.80
N THR A 41 -1.17 -13.75 13.97
CA THR A 41 -1.79 -13.10 12.81
C THR A 41 -2.69 -11.94 13.22
N ILE A 42 -3.50 -12.12 14.27
CA ILE A 42 -4.36 -11.05 14.79
C ILE A 42 -3.51 -9.89 15.35
N VAL A 43 -2.46 -10.21 16.12
CA VAL A 43 -1.58 -9.19 16.68
C VAL A 43 -0.76 -8.48 15.60
N LEU A 44 -0.33 -9.20 14.56
CA LEU A 44 0.32 -8.63 13.37
C LEU A 44 -0.60 -7.60 12.71
N ALA A 45 -1.86 -7.95 12.41
CA ALA A 45 -2.83 -7.03 11.82
C ALA A 45 -3.09 -5.79 12.70
N ALA A 46 -3.26 -6.00 14.00
CA ALA A 46 -3.41 -4.89 14.94
C ALA A 46 -2.15 -4.01 15.01
N SER A 47 -0.95 -4.60 14.87
CA SER A 47 0.33 -3.88 14.91
C SER A 47 0.54 -3.03 13.67
N VAL A 48 0.11 -3.50 12.50
CA VAL A 48 0.09 -2.69 11.26
C VAL A 48 -0.81 -1.47 11.44
N LEU A 49 -2.02 -1.65 11.97
CA LEU A 49 -2.93 -0.53 12.24
C LEU A 49 -2.36 0.45 13.28
N ALA A 50 -1.72 -0.06 14.34
CA ALA A 50 -1.06 0.76 15.34
C ALA A 50 0.15 1.54 14.76
N ALA A 51 0.94 0.91 13.89
CA ALA A 51 2.06 1.54 13.20
C ALA A 51 1.57 2.72 12.34
N VAL A 52 0.54 2.51 11.52
CA VAL A 52 -0.04 3.60 10.71
C VAL A 52 -0.57 4.72 11.58
N HIS A 53 -1.28 4.42 12.67
CA HIS A 53 -1.74 5.45 13.59
C HIS A 53 -0.58 6.29 14.18
N HIS A 54 0.51 5.65 14.60
CA HIS A 54 1.66 6.36 15.12
C HIS A 54 2.38 7.17 14.03
N ALA A 55 2.46 6.66 12.81
CA ALA A 55 2.97 7.38 11.65
C ALA A 55 2.13 8.63 11.35
N GLU A 56 0.79 8.54 11.41
CA GLU A 56 -0.12 9.69 11.26
C GLU A 56 0.12 10.75 12.33
N VAL A 57 0.33 10.35 13.59
CA VAL A 57 0.61 11.32 14.68
C VAL A 57 1.94 12.05 14.45
N VAL A 58 2.97 11.34 13.98
CA VAL A 58 4.26 11.96 13.61
C VAL A 58 4.07 12.88 12.41
N ALA A 59 3.38 12.42 11.37
CA ALA A 59 3.07 13.21 10.18
C ALA A 59 2.32 14.51 10.50
N HIS A 60 1.29 14.44 11.35
CA HIS A 60 0.50 15.60 11.76
C HIS A 60 1.33 16.61 12.57
N ARG A 61 2.32 16.14 13.34
CA ARG A 61 3.26 17.05 14.04
C ARG A 61 4.23 17.74 13.07
N VAL A 62 4.72 17.01 12.08
CA VAL A 62 5.63 17.52 11.05
C VAL A 62 4.94 18.58 10.21
N GLY A 63 3.65 18.39 9.94
CA GLY A 63 2.81 19.31 9.17
C GLY A 63 3.03 19.18 7.66
N GLU A 64 2.12 19.73 6.87
CA GLU A 64 2.26 19.73 5.42
C GLU A 64 3.38 20.68 4.96
N PRO A 65 4.14 20.32 3.92
CA PRO A 65 4.01 19.12 3.09
C PRO A 65 4.71 17.86 3.60
N PHE A 66 5.66 17.98 4.52
CA PHE A 66 6.55 16.89 4.89
C PHE A 66 5.86 15.75 5.66
N GLY A 67 4.73 16.04 6.31
CA GLY A 67 3.94 15.05 7.03
C GLY A 67 3.41 13.94 6.13
N SER A 68 2.90 14.26 4.93
CA SER A 68 2.42 13.24 3.98
C SER A 68 3.56 12.34 3.49
N LEU A 69 4.76 12.90 3.31
CA LEU A 69 5.96 12.13 2.97
C LEU A 69 6.36 11.18 4.10
N VAL A 70 6.32 11.64 5.35
CA VAL A 70 6.62 10.80 6.53
C VAL A 70 5.66 9.62 6.62
N LEU A 71 4.36 9.86 6.41
CA LEU A 71 3.35 8.80 6.43
C LEU A 71 3.61 7.78 5.32
N ALA A 72 3.82 8.24 4.08
CA ALA A 72 4.09 7.37 2.93
C ALA A 72 5.34 6.52 3.16
N ILE A 73 6.45 7.12 3.61
CA ILE A 73 7.68 6.39 3.93
C ILE A 73 7.42 5.35 5.02
N ALA A 74 6.69 5.69 6.08
CA ALA A 74 6.41 4.74 7.16
C ALA A 74 5.61 3.53 6.68
N VAL A 75 4.57 3.74 5.85
CA VAL A 75 3.78 2.66 5.25
C VAL A 75 4.64 1.81 4.33
N THR A 76 5.44 2.43 3.46
CA THR A 76 6.32 1.67 2.56
C THR A 76 7.41 0.91 3.32
N VAL A 77 7.93 1.44 4.44
CA VAL A 77 8.87 0.69 5.29
C VAL A 77 8.21 -0.58 5.84
N ILE A 78 6.94 -0.53 6.23
CA ILE A 78 6.19 -1.73 6.63
C ILE A 78 6.14 -2.72 5.46
N GLU A 79 5.72 -2.27 4.28
CA GLU A 79 5.59 -3.10 3.07
C GLU A 79 6.92 -3.76 2.67
N VAL A 80 7.96 -2.94 2.49
CA VAL A 80 9.30 -3.38 2.08
C VAL A 80 9.89 -4.33 3.11
N ALA A 81 9.76 -4.04 4.40
CA ALA A 81 10.35 -4.90 5.42
C ALA A 81 9.69 -6.27 5.45
N LEU A 82 8.37 -6.35 5.20
CA LEU A 82 7.68 -7.62 5.01
C LEU A 82 8.19 -8.35 3.77
N ILE A 83 8.22 -7.70 2.60
CA ILE A 83 8.70 -8.29 1.35
C ILE A 83 10.12 -8.84 1.50
N VAL A 84 11.06 -8.01 1.99
CA VAL A 84 12.48 -8.37 2.13
C VAL A 84 12.66 -9.52 3.12
N THR A 85 11.93 -9.52 4.24
CA THR A 85 12.04 -10.60 5.24
C THR A 85 11.57 -11.93 4.68
N LEU A 86 10.46 -11.94 3.94
CA LEU A 86 9.93 -13.16 3.34
C LEU A 86 10.79 -13.64 2.17
N MET A 87 11.32 -12.73 1.36
CA MET A 87 12.30 -13.08 0.33
C MET A 87 13.58 -13.70 0.92
N ALA A 88 14.05 -13.20 2.07
CA ALA A 88 15.24 -13.73 2.72
C ALA A 88 15.04 -15.17 3.25
N ASP A 89 13.81 -15.54 3.61
CA ASP A 89 13.50 -16.84 4.20
C ASP A 89 12.94 -17.87 3.19
N GLY A 90 12.22 -17.42 2.16
CA GLY A 90 11.46 -18.31 1.26
C GLY A 90 12.20 -18.87 0.05
N GLY A 91 13.47 -18.48 -0.16
CA GLY A 91 14.31 -18.98 -1.25
C GLY A 91 13.69 -18.77 -2.64
N ASP A 92 13.85 -19.74 -3.54
CA ASP A 92 13.36 -19.65 -4.93
C ASP A 92 11.84 -19.44 -5.05
N LYS A 93 11.06 -19.90 -4.05
CA LYS A 93 9.60 -19.73 -4.06
C LYS A 93 9.20 -18.26 -3.93
N SER A 94 10.03 -17.45 -3.28
CA SER A 94 9.78 -16.02 -3.07
C SER A 94 10.39 -15.12 -4.15
N ALA A 95 10.94 -15.70 -5.22
CA ALA A 95 11.55 -14.94 -6.33
C ALA A 95 10.59 -13.93 -6.98
N THR A 96 9.28 -14.23 -6.97
CA THR A 96 8.23 -13.36 -7.52
C THR A 96 7.50 -12.55 -6.45
N LEU A 97 7.81 -12.72 -5.16
CA LEU A 97 7.01 -12.15 -4.07
C LEU A 97 6.97 -10.63 -4.11
N ALA A 98 8.11 -9.99 -4.37
CA ALA A 98 8.19 -8.53 -4.53
C ALA A 98 7.28 -8.05 -5.67
N ARG A 99 7.36 -8.70 -6.84
CA ARG A 99 6.50 -8.40 -7.99
C ARG A 99 5.03 -8.58 -7.64
N ASP A 100 4.66 -9.73 -7.08
CA ASP A 100 3.27 -10.09 -6.83
C ASP A 100 2.64 -9.17 -5.78
N THR A 101 3.41 -8.77 -4.75
CA THR A 101 2.96 -7.82 -3.72
C THR A 101 2.80 -6.40 -4.28
N VAL A 102 3.80 -5.88 -5.02
CA VAL A 102 3.72 -4.54 -5.61
C VAL A 102 2.60 -4.48 -6.67
N PHE A 103 2.44 -5.52 -7.48
CA PHE A 103 1.36 -5.59 -8.46
C PHE A 103 -0.01 -5.68 -7.78
N ALA A 104 -0.13 -6.47 -6.71
CA ALA A 104 -1.34 -6.50 -5.88
C ALA A 104 -1.67 -5.12 -5.33
N ALA A 105 -0.68 -4.37 -4.84
CA ALA A 105 -0.88 -3.01 -4.34
C ALA A 105 -1.47 -2.09 -5.42
N VAL A 106 -0.98 -2.16 -6.66
CA VAL A 106 -1.54 -1.42 -7.80
C VAL A 106 -2.99 -1.81 -8.08
N MET A 107 -3.28 -3.12 -8.13
CA MET A 107 -4.64 -3.59 -8.44
C MET A 107 -5.63 -3.28 -7.32
N ILE A 108 -5.22 -3.41 -6.06
CA ILE A 108 -6.02 -3.06 -4.88
C ILE A 108 -6.32 -1.57 -4.90
N THR A 109 -5.33 -0.71 -5.09
CA THR A 109 -5.51 0.74 -5.06
C THR A 109 -6.31 1.27 -6.25
N CYS A 110 -5.87 0.98 -7.48
CA CYS A 110 -6.45 1.52 -8.71
C CYS A 110 -7.84 0.95 -9.04
N ASN A 111 -8.18 -0.25 -8.55
CA ASN A 111 -9.48 -0.87 -8.83
C ASN A 111 -10.31 -1.07 -7.55
N GLY A 112 -9.74 -1.68 -6.52
CA GLY A 112 -10.45 -1.93 -5.26
C GLY A 112 -10.81 -0.63 -4.53
N VAL A 113 -9.80 0.14 -4.12
CA VAL A 113 -9.98 1.36 -3.32
C VAL A 113 -10.65 2.45 -4.14
N VAL A 114 -10.19 2.73 -5.36
CA VAL A 114 -10.83 3.70 -6.27
C VAL A 114 -12.27 3.28 -6.57
N GLY A 115 -12.52 2.04 -6.97
CA GLY A 115 -13.85 1.54 -7.29
C GLY A 115 -14.83 1.65 -6.11
N LEU A 116 -14.40 1.23 -4.92
CA LEU A 116 -15.21 1.33 -3.70
C LEU A 116 -15.49 2.79 -3.32
N SER A 117 -14.48 3.65 -3.44
CA SER A 117 -14.62 5.08 -3.13
C SER A 117 -15.59 5.77 -4.06
N LEU A 118 -15.47 5.53 -5.38
CA LEU A 118 -16.37 6.08 -6.38
C LEU A 118 -17.80 5.57 -6.22
N LEU A 119 -17.97 4.26 -5.98
CA LEU A 119 -19.28 3.66 -5.76
C LEU A 119 -19.94 4.24 -4.51
N VAL A 120 -19.23 4.29 -3.39
CA VAL A 120 -19.76 4.80 -2.13
C VAL A 120 -20.10 6.29 -2.20
N ALA A 121 -19.26 7.10 -2.84
CA ALA A 121 -19.55 8.51 -3.05
C ALA A 121 -20.77 8.69 -3.97
N SER A 122 -20.78 8.08 -5.15
CA SER A 122 -21.85 8.24 -6.14
C SER A 122 -23.20 7.68 -5.68
N LEU A 123 -23.25 6.56 -4.94
CA LEU A 123 -24.50 6.05 -4.36
C LEU A 123 -25.09 6.98 -3.29
N ARG A 124 -24.23 7.67 -2.53
CA ARG A 124 -24.68 8.57 -1.47
C ARG A 124 -25.02 9.97 -1.98
N HIS A 125 -24.29 10.43 -2.99
CA HIS A 125 -24.24 11.83 -3.40
C HIS A 125 -24.73 12.05 -4.84
N GLY A 126 -25.06 10.99 -5.57
CA GLY A 126 -25.50 10.97 -6.97
C GLY A 126 -24.34 10.83 -7.96
N ILE A 127 -23.35 11.71 -7.84
CA ILE A 127 -22.12 11.70 -8.65
C ILE A 127 -20.92 11.96 -7.76
N ALA A 128 -19.81 11.28 -8.04
CA ALA A 128 -18.51 11.56 -7.45
C ALA A 128 -17.80 12.62 -8.31
N VAL A 129 -17.38 13.74 -7.73
CA VAL A 129 -16.70 14.85 -8.44
C VAL A 129 -15.28 15.00 -7.90
N PHE A 130 -14.30 15.14 -8.80
CA PHE A 130 -12.88 15.26 -8.47
C PHE A 130 -12.13 16.02 -9.56
N ASN A 131 -10.92 16.48 -9.27
CA ASN A 131 -10.05 17.18 -10.21
C ASN A 131 -9.41 16.16 -11.21
N PRO A 132 -9.74 16.24 -12.50
CA PRO A 132 -9.22 15.29 -13.50
C PRO A 132 -7.73 15.49 -13.78
N GLU A 133 -7.20 16.70 -13.68
CA GLU A 133 -5.79 16.99 -13.95
C GLU A 133 -4.85 16.33 -12.92
N GLY A 134 -5.11 16.54 -11.63
CA GLY A 134 -4.32 15.96 -10.54
C GLY A 134 -4.45 14.44 -10.49
N THR A 135 -5.68 13.94 -10.62
CA THR A 135 -5.95 12.50 -10.64
C THR A 135 -5.35 11.83 -11.89
N GLY A 136 -5.40 12.49 -13.05
CA GLY A 136 -4.81 12.01 -14.30
C GLY A 136 -3.30 11.94 -14.24
N ALA A 137 -2.65 12.97 -13.67
CA ALA A 137 -1.20 12.97 -13.45
C ALA A 137 -0.74 11.86 -12.50
N ALA A 138 -1.51 11.62 -11.42
CA ALA A 138 -1.24 10.52 -10.49
C ALA A 138 -1.38 9.16 -11.19
N LEU A 139 -2.47 8.93 -11.92
CA LEU A 139 -2.69 7.69 -12.68
C LEU A 139 -1.61 7.45 -13.73
N ALA A 140 -1.23 8.48 -14.50
CA ALA A 140 -0.17 8.38 -15.50
C ALA A 140 1.17 7.99 -14.87
N THR A 141 1.45 8.51 -13.68
CA THR A 141 2.66 8.18 -12.92
C THR A 141 2.63 6.72 -12.45
N VAL A 142 1.52 6.24 -11.89
CA VAL A 142 1.34 4.81 -11.53
C VAL A 142 1.54 3.91 -12.75
N ALA A 143 0.88 4.24 -13.87
CA ALA A 143 0.98 3.46 -15.11
C ALA A 143 2.41 3.39 -15.64
N THR A 144 3.13 4.53 -15.59
CA THR A 144 4.54 4.61 -16.00
C THR A 144 5.44 3.78 -15.08
N LEU A 145 5.29 3.92 -13.77
CA LEU A 145 6.06 3.17 -12.78
C LEU A 145 5.84 1.66 -12.90
N ALA A 146 4.57 1.23 -13.00
CA ALA A 146 4.20 -0.17 -13.14
C ALA A 146 4.73 -0.76 -14.45
N THR A 147 4.62 -0.04 -15.56
CA THR A 147 5.10 -0.51 -16.87
C THR A 147 6.62 -0.61 -16.89
N LEU A 148 7.31 0.46 -16.47
CA LEU A 148 8.78 0.50 -16.50
C LEU A 148 9.41 -0.49 -15.52
N SER A 149 8.77 -0.79 -14.40
CA SER A 149 9.36 -1.65 -13.36
C SER A 149 8.91 -3.10 -13.43
N LEU A 150 7.68 -3.37 -13.88
CA LEU A 150 7.05 -4.70 -13.80
C LEU A 150 6.72 -5.29 -15.17
N VAL A 151 6.50 -4.49 -16.22
CA VAL A 151 6.20 -5.02 -17.57
C VAL A 151 7.47 -5.20 -18.38
N LEU A 152 8.34 -4.19 -18.37
CA LEU A 152 9.55 -4.16 -19.19
C LEU A 152 10.53 -5.34 -18.96
N PRO A 153 10.75 -5.87 -17.73
CA PRO A 153 11.67 -7.00 -17.53
C PRO A 153 11.30 -8.22 -18.37
N THR A 154 10.01 -8.43 -18.66
CA THR A 154 9.51 -9.57 -19.46
C THR A 154 9.93 -9.47 -20.94
N PHE A 155 10.29 -8.29 -21.43
CA PHE A 155 10.63 -8.04 -22.83
C PHE A 155 12.10 -7.72 -23.08
N THR A 156 12.89 -7.51 -22.04
CA THR A 156 14.34 -7.28 -22.16
C THR A 156 15.09 -8.59 -22.38
N THR A 157 16.20 -8.54 -23.13
CA THR A 157 17.01 -9.73 -23.47
C THR A 157 18.37 -9.77 -22.77
N SER A 158 18.68 -8.78 -21.93
CA SER A 158 19.99 -8.62 -21.30
C SER A 158 20.22 -9.53 -20.08
N ALA A 159 19.16 -10.13 -19.55
CA ALA A 159 19.18 -11.14 -18.50
C ALA A 159 18.25 -12.30 -18.88
N PRO A 160 18.55 -13.55 -18.46
CA PRO A 160 17.67 -14.68 -18.71
C PRO A 160 16.39 -14.58 -17.85
N GLY A 161 15.24 -14.82 -18.48
CA GLY A 161 13.94 -14.79 -17.80
C GLY A 161 13.37 -13.37 -17.62
N PRO A 162 12.28 -13.21 -16.84
CA PRO A 162 11.59 -11.94 -16.61
C PRO A 162 12.29 -11.09 -15.54
N GLU A 163 13.61 -10.92 -15.69
CA GLU A 163 14.49 -10.25 -14.73
C GLU A 163 15.19 -9.06 -15.38
N PHE A 164 15.53 -8.07 -14.56
CA PHE A 164 16.40 -6.99 -15.00
C PHE A 164 17.87 -7.36 -14.86
N SER A 165 18.70 -6.96 -15.82
CA SER A 165 20.13 -6.85 -15.59
C SER A 165 20.42 -5.74 -14.55
N THR A 166 21.60 -5.75 -13.92
CA THR A 166 21.99 -4.74 -12.91
C THR A 166 21.82 -3.30 -13.40
N VAL A 167 22.15 -3.03 -14.66
CA VAL A 167 22.02 -1.69 -15.26
C VAL A 167 20.54 -1.31 -15.42
N GLN A 168 19.70 -2.24 -15.88
CA GLN A 168 18.26 -2.01 -16.04
C GLN A 168 17.56 -1.83 -14.69
N LEU A 169 17.92 -2.62 -13.68
CA LEU A 169 17.38 -2.52 -12.33
C LEU A 169 17.75 -1.19 -11.68
N THR A 170 19.02 -0.76 -11.84
CA THR A 170 19.48 0.55 -11.36
C THR A 170 18.72 1.69 -12.04
N PHE A 171 18.51 1.60 -13.35
CA PHE A 171 17.71 2.57 -14.09
C PHE A 171 16.26 2.59 -13.58
N ALA A 172 15.59 1.43 -13.47
CA ALA A 172 14.23 1.34 -12.97
C ALA A 172 14.07 1.90 -11.55
N ALA A 173 15.03 1.61 -10.66
CA ALA A 173 15.06 2.16 -9.30
C ALA A 173 15.22 3.70 -9.30
N LEU A 174 16.19 4.24 -10.04
CA LEU A 174 16.41 5.68 -10.11
C LEU A 174 15.23 6.41 -10.77
N SER A 175 14.70 5.89 -11.87
CA SER A 175 13.49 6.44 -12.51
C SER A 175 12.29 6.42 -11.58
N SER A 176 12.14 5.36 -10.77
CA SER A 176 11.08 5.25 -9.78
C SER A 176 11.18 6.32 -8.70
N LEU A 177 12.39 6.53 -8.15
CA LEU A 177 12.65 7.60 -7.18
C LEU A 177 12.41 8.99 -7.78
N VAL A 178 12.85 9.22 -9.03
CA VAL A 178 12.66 10.51 -9.70
C VAL A 178 11.18 10.79 -9.92
N LEU A 179 10.41 9.83 -10.45
CA LEU A 179 8.98 10.00 -10.68
C LEU A 179 8.21 10.21 -9.37
N TYR A 180 8.52 9.43 -8.33
CA TYR A 180 7.92 9.63 -7.00
C TYR A 180 8.30 11.01 -6.42
N GLY A 181 9.56 11.42 -6.54
CA GLY A 181 10.03 12.74 -6.10
C GLY A 181 9.35 13.90 -6.84
N LEU A 182 9.17 13.78 -8.16
CA LEU A 182 8.43 14.76 -8.97
C LEU A 182 6.96 14.83 -8.58
N PHE A 183 6.34 13.68 -8.30
CA PHE A 183 4.97 13.63 -7.82
C PHE A 183 4.82 14.35 -6.47
N ILE A 184 5.69 14.04 -5.49
CA ILE A 184 5.71 14.73 -4.20
C ILE A 184 5.96 16.24 -4.38
N ALA A 185 6.91 16.66 -5.21
CA ALA A 185 7.16 18.08 -5.46
C ALA A 185 5.94 18.80 -6.07
N THR A 186 5.19 18.10 -6.92
CA THR A 186 3.97 18.63 -7.54
C THR A 186 2.83 18.77 -6.52
N LEU A 187 2.65 17.76 -5.64
CA LEU A 187 1.69 17.78 -4.55
C LEU A 187 1.95 18.92 -3.54
N THR A 188 3.22 19.23 -3.31
CA THR A 188 3.64 20.01 -2.14
C THR A 188 3.93 21.47 -2.41
N VAL A 189 4.32 21.82 -3.64
CA VAL A 189 4.76 23.18 -3.97
C VAL A 189 4.01 23.75 -5.17
N ARG A 190 4.08 23.09 -6.32
CA ARG A 190 3.83 23.78 -7.61
C ARG A 190 2.40 23.70 -8.12
N HIS A 191 1.62 22.68 -7.73
CA HIS A 191 0.24 22.48 -8.19
C HIS A 191 -0.67 21.85 -7.12
N ARG A 192 -0.49 22.24 -5.85
CA ARG A 192 -1.26 21.70 -4.70
C ARG A 192 -2.78 21.79 -4.93
N ASP A 193 -3.25 22.84 -5.59
CA ASP A 193 -4.68 23.09 -5.84
C ASP A 193 -5.36 21.97 -6.64
N TYR A 194 -4.63 21.25 -7.50
CA TYR A 194 -5.17 20.11 -8.25
C TYR A 194 -5.42 18.88 -7.39
N PHE A 195 -4.92 18.88 -6.17
CA PHE A 195 -5.07 17.78 -5.22
C PHE A 195 -5.94 18.18 -4.02
N LEU A 196 -6.40 19.42 -3.95
CA LEU A 196 -7.34 19.84 -2.91
C LEU A 196 -8.76 19.35 -3.24
N PRO A 197 -9.55 18.99 -2.22
CA PRO A 197 -10.95 18.61 -2.42
C PRO A 197 -11.73 19.77 -3.04
N ILE A 198 -12.48 19.48 -4.09
CA ILE A 198 -13.34 20.43 -4.78
C ILE A 198 -14.81 20.21 -4.43
N THR A 199 -15.59 21.29 -4.41
CA THR A 199 -17.05 21.24 -4.37
C THR A 199 -17.58 20.71 -5.70
N ARG A 200 -18.88 20.41 -5.75
CA ARG A 200 -19.53 19.99 -7.00
C ARG A 200 -19.54 21.08 -8.07
N GLN A 201 -19.36 22.34 -7.65
CA GLN A 201 -19.24 23.51 -8.49
C GLN A 201 -17.79 23.73 -8.99
N GLY A 202 -16.85 22.89 -8.56
CA GLY A 202 -15.43 22.99 -8.94
C GLY A 202 -14.62 23.96 -8.09
N GLU A 203 -15.16 24.46 -6.98
CA GLU A 203 -14.46 25.37 -6.08
C GLU A 203 -13.62 24.59 -5.06
N VAL A 204 -12.41 25.05 -4.76
CA VAL A 204 -11.53 24.42 -3.77
C VAL A 204 -12.10 24.59 -2.36
N ILE A 205 -12.26 23.48 -1.62
CA ILE A 205 -12.67 23.49 -0.22
C ILE A 205 -11.43 23.80 0.63
N THR A 206 -11.32 25.04 1.10
CA THR A 206 -10.17 25.54 1.89
C THR A 206 -10.35 25.38 3.40
N SER A 207 -11.52 24.95 3.89
CA SER A 207 -11.77 24.82 5.33
C SER A 207 -11.18 23.51 5.88
N GLU A 208 -9.90 23.55 6.23
CA GLU A 208 -9.37 22.63 7.24
C GLU A 208 -9.58 23.24 8.61
N GLU A 209 -10.48 22.63 9.37
CA GLU A 209 -10.55 22.75 10.82
C GLU A 209 -9.18 22.24 11.33
N HIS A 210 -8.22 23.14 11.53
CA HIS A 210 -6.87 22.79 11.95
C HIS A 210 -6.95 22.25 13.37
N ALA A 211 -7.07 20.92 13.50
CA ALA A 211 -6.85 20.25 14.76
C ALA A 211 -5.47 20.66 15.27
N HIS A 212 -5.37 21.05 16.55
CA HIS A 212 -4.08 21.47 17.12
C HIS A 212 -3.03 20.37 16.92
N ALA A 213 -1.86 20.76 16.41
CA ALA A 213 -0.76 19.84 16.20
C ALA A 213 -0.41 19.13 17.53
N PRO A 214 -0.07 17.82 17.51
CA PRO A 214 0.27 17.08 18.71
C PRO A 214 1.44 17.73 19.45
N SER A 215 1.56 17.53 20.76
CA SER A 215 2.74 18.01 21.49
C SER A 215 4.02 17.29 21.01
N LEU A 216 5.19 17.92 21.15
CA LEU A 216 6.48 17.29 20.82
C LEU A 216 6.67 15.95 21.57
N ARG A 217 6.25 15.91 22.85
CA ARG A 217 6.30 14.68 23.65
C ARG A 217 5.45 13.58 23.05
N THR A 218 4.23 13.90 22.62
CA THR A 218 3.32 12.95 21.96
C THR A 218 3.92 12.42 20.66
N ALA A 219 4.51 13.30 19.85
CA ALA A 219 5.15 12.90 18.60
C ALA A 219 6.37 11.99 18.82
N LEU A 220 7.21 12.28 19.80
CA LEU A 220 8.36 11.44 20.15
C LEU A 220 7.94 10.08 20.70
N ILE A 221 6.90 10.03 21.54
CA ILE A 221 6.32 8.76 22.00
C ILE A 221 5.81 7.97 20.81
N SER A 222 5.04 8.59 19.91
CA SER A 222 4.55 7.92 18.70
C SER A 222 5.68 7.46 17.79
N LEU A 223 6.78 8.21 17.66
CA LEU A 223 7.95 7.79 16.90
C LEU A 223 8.59 6.53 17.50
N GLY A 224 8.75 6.47 18.83
CA GLY A 224 9.23 5.29 19.53
C GLY A 224 8.30 4.08 19.37
N MET A 225 6.98 4.31 19.47
CA MET A 225 5.97 3.27 19.30
C MET A 225 5.85 2.79 17.86
N LEU A 226 6.06 3.66 16.87
CA LEU A 226 6.19 3.29 15.46
C LEU A 226 7.37 2.36 15.27
N GLY A 227 8.55 2.70 15.81
CA GLY A 227 9.73 1.82 15.75
C GLY A 227 9.46 0.46 16.39
N LEU A 228 8.80 0.42 17.55
CA LEU A 228 8.43 -0.82 18.22
C LEU A 228 7.42 -1.65 17.41
N ALA A 229 6.45 -0.97 16.78
CA ALA A 229 5.46 -1.61 15.93
C ALA A 229 6.11 -2.22 14.69
N LEU A 230 7.08 -1.53 14.07
CA LEU A 230 7.84 -2.06 12.94
C LEU A 230 8.61 -3.33 13.31
N VAL A 231 9.31 -3.34 14.45
CA VAL A 231 9.99 -4.54 14.95
C VAL A 231 8.99 -5.68 15.16
N GLY A 232 7.85 -5.39 15.78
CA GLY A 232 6.78 -6.36 15.99
C GLY A 232 6.21 -6.90 14.68
N VAL A 233 5.88 -6.04 13.73
CA VAL A 233 5.30 -6.42 12.42
C VAL A 233 6.26 -7.31 11.64
N VAL A 234 7.51 -6.89 11.49
CA VAL A 234 8.53 -7.64 10.74
C VAL A 234 8.79 -9.00 11.38
N GLY A 235 8.99 -9.01 12.70
CA GLY A 235 9.27 -10.25 13.41
C GLY A 235 8.08 -11.22 13.44
N LEU A 236 6.87 -10.72 13.70
CA LEU A 236 5.68 -11.56 13.73
C LEU A 236 5.32 -12.09 12.34
N ALA A 237 5.51 -11.29 11.28
CA ALA A 237 5.28 -11.74 9.92
C ALA A 237 6.17 -12.92 9.54
N LYS A 238 7.45 -12.91 9.95
CA LYS A 238 8.35 -14.06 9.79
C LYS A 238 7.79 -15.32 10.48
N GLY A 239 7.24 -15.18 11.68
CA GLY A 239 6.60 -16.30 12.39
C GLY A 239 5.30 -16.79 11.75
N VAL A 240 4.58 -15.92 11.04
CA VAL A 240 3.27 -16.21 10.42
C VAL A 240 3.41 -16.70 8.98
N SER A 241 4.48 -16.35 8.25
CA SER A 241 4.65 -16.67 6.83
C SER A 241 4.47 -18.15 6.50
N PRO A 242 5.11 -19.10 7.21
CA PRO A 242 4.97 -20.52 6.87
C PRO A 242 3.50 -20.97 6.93
N THR A 243 2.73 -20.44 7.88
CA THR A 243 1.30 -20.77 7.98
C THR A 243 0.44 -20.10 6.91
N ILE A 244 0.80 -18.90 6.45
CA ILE A 244 0.15 -18.30 5.28
C ILE A 244 0.44 -19.15 4.04
N GLU A 245 1.70 -19.54 3.84
CA GLU A 245 2.13 -20.38 2.71
C GLU A 245 1.48 -21.76 2.74
N ASP A 246 1.51 -22.44 3.88
CA ASP A 246 0.88 -23.75 4.09
C ASP A 246 -0.65 -23.65 3.91
N GLY A 247 -1.27 -22.56 4.37
CA GLY A 247 -2.70 -22.32 4.19
C GLY A 247 -3.08 -22.12 2.72
N VAL A 248 -2.30 -21.33 1.99
CA VAL A 248 -2.44 -21.13 0.54
C VAL A 248 -2.25 -22.46 -0.19
N ALA A 249 -1.22 -23.22 0.15
CA ALA A 249 -0.95 -24.52 -0.46
C ALA A 249 -2.03 -25.57 -0.14
N ALA A 250 -2.51 -25.63 1.09
CA ALA A 250 -3.57 -26.54 1.53
C ALA A 250 -4.92 -26.24 0.86
N ALA A 251 -5.18 -24.96 0.56
CA ALA A 251 -6.34 -24.54 -0.22
C ALA A 251 -6.16 -24.77 -1.74
N GLY A 252 -5.01 -25.27 -2.18
CA GLY A 252 -4.70 -25.50 -3.60
C GLY A 252 -4.49 -24.21 -4.40
N LEU A 253 -4.19 -23.10 -3.72
CA LEU A 253 -4.09 -21.77 -4.33
C LEU A 253 -2.67 -21.45 -4.82
N HIS A 254 -2.57 -20.55 -5.79
CA HIS A 254 -1.29 -20.11 -6.35
C HIS A 254 -0.48 -19.28 -5.32
N HIS A 255 0.85 -19.40 -5.32
CA HIS A 255 1.72 -18.70 -4.36
C HIS A 255 1.61 -17.16 -4.43
N ALA A 256 1.23 -16.61 -5.59
CA ALA A 256 0.96 -15.19 -5.78
C ALA A 256 -0.10 -14.64 -4.79
N VAL A 257 -0.99 -15.49 -4.26
CA VAL A 257 -1.97 -15.12 -3.23
C VAL A 257 -1.30 -14.64 -1.93
N VAL A 258 -0.09 -15.10 -1.62
CA VAL A 258 0.69 -14.60 -0.47
C VAL A 258 0.95 -13.10 -0.61
N GLY A 259 1.38 -12.65 -1.79
CA GLY A 259 1.59 -11.23 -2.09
C GLY A 259 0.31 -10.41 -1.99
N VAL A 260 -0.83 -10.98 -2.44
CA VAL A 260 -2.16 -10.35 -2.29
C VAL A 260 -2.55 -10.16 -0.83
N ILE A 261 -2.35 -11.18 0.01
CA ILE A 261 -2.65 -11.12 1.45
C ILE A 261 -1.81 -10.04 2.13
N ILE A 262 -0.52 -9.97 1.82
CA ILE A 262 0.39 -8.95 2.36
C ILE A 262 -0.07 -7.55 1.94
N ALA A 263 -0.32 -7.34 0.65
CA ALA A 263 -0.75 -6.05 0.14
C ALA A 263 -2.09 -5.61 0.75
N LEU A 264 -3.07 -6.51 0.89
CA LEU A 264 -4.34 -6.23 1.57
C LEU A 264 -4.14 -5.83 3.03
N LEU A 265 -3.25 -6.53 3.75
CA LEU A 265 -2.95 -6.25 5.15
C LEU A 265 -2.36 -4.85 5.33
N VAL A 266 -1.40 -4.48 4.48
CA VAL A 266 -0.69 -3.19 4.55
C VAL A 266 -1.58 -2.03 4.11
N LEU A 267 -2.38 -2.22 3.05
CA LEU A 267 -3.25 -1.18 2.46
C LEU A 267 -4.60 -1.03 3.17
N LEU A 268 -4.95 -1.93 4.09
CA LEU A 268 -6.22 -1.87 4.83
C LEU A 268 -6.47 -0.53 5.53
N PRO A 269 -5.51 0.07 6.27
CA PRO A 269 -5.75 1.34 6.97
C PRO A 269 -6.07 2.47 5.99
N GLU A 270 -5.33 2.54 4.88
CA GLU A 270 -5.53 3.55 3.83
C GLU A 270 -6.85 3.34 3.09
N THR A 271 -7.23 2.09 2.82
CA THR A 271 -8.53 1.75 2.22
C THR A 271 -9.67 2.27 3.09
N ILE A 272 -9.60 2.08 4.41
CA ILE A 272 -10.58 2.59 5.36
C ILE A 272 -10.62 4.12 5.34
N ALA A 273 -9.46 4.78 5.32
CA ALA A 273 -9.34 6.24 5.28
C ALA A 273 -9.89 6.84 3.98
N ALA A 274 -9.59 6.24 2.83
CA ALA A 274 -10.06 6.63 1.51
C ALA A 274 -11.60 6.52 1.46
N VAL A 275 -12.16 5.36 1.77
CA VAL A 275 -13.61 5.15 1.77
C VAL A 275 -14.32 6.10 2.74
N ARG A 276 -13.75 6.35 3.93
CA ARG A 276 -14.30 7.32 4.88
C ARG A 276 -14.32 8.74 4.30
N SER A 277 -13.29 9.14 3.56
CA SER A 277 -13.20 10.44 2.88
C SER A 277 -14.23 10.54 1.75
N ALA A 278 -14.34 9.51 0.91
CA ALA A 278 -15.36 9.43 -0.13
C ALA A 278 -16.79 9.52 0.43
N ARG A 279 -17.07 8.83 1.56
CA ARG A 279 -18.36 8.93 2.26
C ARG A 279 -18.70 10.34 2.70
N ARG A 280 -17.70 11.18 2.98
CA ARG A 280 -17.83 12.58 3.43
C ARG A 280 -17.81 13.58 2.27
N ASP A 281 -18.05 13.12 1.03
CA ASP A 281 -18.01 13.93 -0.20
C ASP A 281 -16.63 14.56 -0.46
N ARG A 282 -15.56 13.96 0.07
CA ARG A 282 -14.15 14.34 -0.19
C ARG A 282 -13.49 13.34 -1.13
N VAL A 283 -14.03 13.22 -2.35
CA VAL A 283 -13.59 12.22 -3.33
C VAL A 283 -12.15 12.46 -3.78
N GLN A 284 -11.72 13.72 -4.00
CA GLN A 284 -10.33 14.01 -4.35
C GLN A 284 -9.35 13.48 -3.29
N THR A 285 -9.61 13.74 -2.00
CA THR A 285 -8.78 13.23 -0.91
C THR A 285 -8.70 11.71 -0.94
N SER A 286 -9.83 11.04 -1.21
CA SER A 286 -9.88 9.59 -1.36
C SER A 286 -9.03 9.07 -2.51
N LEU A 287 -9.08 9.73 -3.68
CA LEU A 287 -8.29 9.35 -4.86
C LEU A 287 -6.81 9.63 -4.67
N ASN A 288 -6.46 10.74 -4.00
CA ASN A 288 -5.07 11.05 -3.64
C ASN A 288 -4.48 9.99 -2.72
N LEU A 289 -5.25 9.53 -1.71
CA LEU A 289 -4.84 8.43 -0.83
C LEU A 289 -4.59 7.15 -1.65
N ALA A 290 -5.53 6.77 -2.51
CA ALA A 290 -5.43 5.54 -3.30
C ALA A 290 -4.26 5.57 -4.31
N LEU A 291 -4.21 6.58 -5.18
CA LEU A 291 -3.18 6.67 -6.21
C LEU A 291 -1.82 7.05 -5.62
N GLY A 292 -1.79 7.88 -4.58
CA GLY A 292 -0.59 8.21 -3.81
C GLY A 292 0.06 6.97 -3.21
N SER A 293 -0.76 6.11 -2.61
CA SER A 293 -0.32 4.80 -2.09
C SER A 293 0.26 3.92 -3.19
N ALA A 294 -0.44 3.76 -4.31
CA ALA A 294 0.07 2.99 -5.46
C ALA A 294 1.44 3.49 -5.95
N MET A 295 1.62 4.81 -6.04
CA MET A 295 2.88 5.41 -6.43
C MET A 295 3.98 5.19 -5.40
N ALA A 296 3.68 5.29 -4.10
CA ALA A 296 4.65 5.01 -3.05
C ALA A 296 5.07 3.53 -3.06
N SER A 297 4.10 2.61 -3.17
CA SER A 297 4.34 1.17 -3.23
C SER A 297 5.21 0.73 -4.40
N ILE A 298 5.16 1.37 -5.57
CA ILE A 298 6.13 1.07 -6.64
C ILE A 298 7.39 1.93 -6.48
N GLY A 299 7.20 3.24 -6.32
CA GLY A 299 8.22 4.28 -6.37
C GLY A 299 9.30 4.13 -5.30
N LEU A 300 8.97 3.55 -4.15
CA LEU A 300 9.89 3.31 -3.04
C LEU A 300 10.27 1.84 -2.87
N THR A 301 9.37 0.89 -3.18
CA THR A 301 9.68 -0.55 -3.03
C THR A 301 10.65 -1.06 -4.08
N ILE A 302 10.52 -0.65 -5.35
CA ILE A 302 11.45 -1.09 -6.40
C ILE A 302 12.90 -0.68 -6.07
N PRO A 303 13.20 0.58 -5.69
CA PRO A 303 14.53 0.95 -5.22
C PRO A 303 14.98 0.17 -3.98
N ALA A 304 14.09 -0.05 -3.01
CA ALA A 304 14.45 -0.74 -1.79
C ALA A 304 14.78 -2.22 -2.02
N VAL A 305 14.00 -2.91 -2.86
CA VAL A 305 14.26 -4.31 -3.23
C VAL A 305 15.50 -4.41 -4.12
N ALA A 306 15.72 -3.46 -5.03
CA ALA A 306 16.96 -3.39 -5.82
C ALA A 306 18.21 -3.21 -4.95
N LEU A 307 18.10 -2.43 -3.88
CA LEU A 307 19.17 -2.29 -2.89
C LEU A 307 19.33 -3.59 -2.08
N ALA A 308 18.22 -4.19 -1.63
CA ALA A 308 18.24 -5.44 -0.89
C ALA A 308 18.84 -6.62 -1.70
N SER A 309 18.62 -6.66 -3.02
CA SER A 309 19.17 -7.70 -3.90
C SER A 309 20.70 -7.70 -4.02
N VAL A 310 21.39 -6.67 -3.51
CA VAL A 310 22.85 -6.68 -3.39
C VAL A 310 23.33 -7.68 -2.34
N TRP A 311 22.53 -7.91 -1.28
CA TRP A 311 22.87 -8.84 -0.19
C TRP A 311 22.00 -10.09 -0.15
N LEU A 312 20.81 -10.06 -0.73
CA LEU A 312 19.96 -11.23 -0.88
C LEU A 312 20.50 -12.12 -2.00
N SER A 313 20.51 -13.42 -1.75
CA SER A 313 20.82 -14.43 -2.78
C SER A 313 19.52 -14.97 -3.35
N GLY A 314 19.49 -15.18 -4.67
CA GLY A 314 18.32 -15.69 -5.39
C GLY A 314 17.86 -14.78 -6.54
N PRO A 315 17.03 -15.30 -7.45
CA PRO A 315 16.50 -14.53 -8.56
C PRO A 315 15.49 -13.48 -8.09
N LEU A 316 15.51 -12.30 -8.73
CA LEU A 316 14.54 -11.22 -8.49
C LEU A 316 13.67 -11.07 -9.73
N VAL A 317 12.57 -11.81 -9.77
CA VAL A 317 11.66 -11.85 -10.90
C VAL A 317 10.63 -10.72 -10.78
N LEU A 318 10.89 -9.61 -11.48
CA LEU A 318 10.00 -8.45 -11.52
C LEU A 318 9.00 -8.49 -12.67
N GLY A 319 9.29 -9.23 -13.75
CA GLY A 319 8.44 -9.26 -14.94
C GLY A 319 7.08 -9.91 -14.69
N LEU A 320 6.01 -9.22 -15.11
CA LEU A 320 4.63 -9.68 -15.03
C LEU A 320 4.33 -10.79 -16.03
N SER A 321 3.40 -11.66 -15.65
CA SER A 321 2.80 -12.65 -16.54
C SER A 321 1.89 -11.99 -17.58
N PRO A 322 1.62 -12.64 -18.73
CA PRO A 322 0.70 -12.12 -19.75
C PRO A 322 -0.67 -11.72 -19.21
N VAL A 323 -1.25 -12.53 -18.32
CA VAL A 323 -2.55 -12.24 -17.69
C VAL A 323 -2.49 -10.93 -16.88
N HIS A 324 -1.46 -10.76 -16.05
CA HIS A 324 -1.27 -9.55 -15.25
C HIS A 324 -1.01 -8.31 -16.14
N MET A 325 -0.29 -8.46 -17.25
CA MET A 325 -0.07 -7.37 -18.21
C MET A 325 -1.38 -6.91 -18.86
N VAL A 326 -2.26 -7.86 -19.23
CA VAL A 326 -3.59 -7.54 -19.80
C VAL A 326 -4.47 -6.84 -18.76
N LEU A 327 -4.48 -7.32 -17.51
CA LEU A 327 -5.23 -6.68 -16.42
C LEU A 327 -4.72 -5.27 -16.11
N LEU A 328 -3.40 -5.07 -16.14
CA LEU A 328 -2.80 -3.74 -15.96
C LEU A 328 -3.21 -2.79 -17.10
N ALA A 329 -3.11 -3.25 -18.35
CA ALA A 329 -3.49 -2.46 -19.51
C ALA A 329 -4.98 -2.07 -19.45
N LEU A 330 -5.86 -3.03 -19.13
CA LEU A 330 -7.29 -2.77 -18.98
C LEU A 330 -7.57 -1.80 -17.83
N THR A 331 -6.87 -1.95 -16.70
CA THR A 331 -6.95 -1.03 -15.55
C THR A 331 -6.58 0.39 -15.96
N VAL A 332 -5.46 0.58 -16.67
CA VAL A 332 -5.01 1.91 -17.11
C VAL A 332 -6.01 2.54 -18.07
N VAL A 333 -6.55 1.77 -19.03
CA VAL A 333 -7.56 2.26 -19.98
C VAL A 333 -8.84 2.68 -19.26
N VAL A 334 -9.40 1.81 -18.41
CA VAL A 334 -10.64 2.08 -17.67
C VAL A 334 -10.47 3.23 -16.68
N ALA A 335 -9.35 3.27 -15.95
CA ALA A 335 -9.03 4.37 -15.05
C ALA A 335 -8.91 5.69 -15.82
N SER A 336 -8.27 5.71 -16.99
CA SER A 336 -8.15 6.91 -17.82
C SER A 336 -9.53 7.42 -18.27
N LEU A 337 -10.40 6.52 -18.74
CA LEU A 337 -11.78 6.86 -19.14
C LEU A 337 -12.64 7.34 -17.95
N THR A 338 -12.34 6.87 -16.75
CA THR A 338 -13.01 7.30 -15.51
C THR A 338 -12.52 8.68 -15.05
N VAL A 339 -11.21 8.95 -15.21
CA VAL A 339 -10.58 10.16 -14.70
C VAL A 339 -10.79 11.36 -15.62
N VAL A 340 -10.73 11.17 -16.94
CA VAL A 340 -10.85 12.26 -17.94
C VAL A 340 -12.08 13.17 -17.73
N PRO A 341 -13.29 12.65 -17.41
CA PRO A 341 -14.45 13.51 -17.19
C PRO A 341 -14.44 14.34 -15.90
N GLY A 342 -13.54 14.08 -14.94
CA GLY A 342 -13.55 14.71 -13.61
C GLY A 342 -14.75 14.35 -12.73
N ARG A 343 -15.55 13.39 -13.17
CA ARG A 343 -16.74 12.93 -12.45
C ARG A 343 -17.06 11.48 -12.78
N ALA A 344 -17.57 10.75 -11.80
CA ALA A 344 -17.92 9.35 -11.91
C ALA A 344 -19.33 9.05 -11.36
N THR A 345 -20.01 8.10 -12.00
CA THR A 345 -21.29 7.54 -11.56
C THR A 345 -21.06 6.18 -10.89
N PRO A 346 -22.10 5.53 -10.33
CA PRO A 346 -21.97 4.20 -9.76
C PRO A 346 -21.44 3.16 -10.77
N LEU A 347 -21.68 3.36 -12.07
CA LEU A 347 -21.19 2.45 -13.11
C LEU A 347 -19.66 2.39 -13.15
N GLN A 348 -18.96 3.53 -13.14
CA GLN A 348 -17.49 3.55 -13.14
C GLN A 348 -16.94 2.86 -11.89
N GLY A 349 -17.53 3.13 -10.71
CA GLY A 349 -17.17 2.44 -9.47
C GLY A 349 -17.35 0.92 -9.58
N GLY A 350 -18.48 0.47 -10.13
CA GLY A 350 -18.75 -0.94 -10.38
C GLY A 350 -17.77 -1.59 -11.36
N VAL A 351 -17.42 -0.92 -12.46
CA VAL A 351 -16.45 -1.44 -13.44
C VAL A 351 -15.09 -1.68 -12.78
N HIS A 352 -14.59 -0.72 -12.00
CA HIS A 352 -13.34 -0.89 -11.24
C HIS A 352 -13.43 -2.07 -10.25
N LEU A 353 -14.53 -2.21 -9.53
CA LEU A 353 -14.71 -3.34 -8.61
C LEU A 353 -14.77 -4.69 -9.32
N VAL A 354 -15.36 -4.77 -10.52
CA VAL A 354 -15.34 -5.97 -11.35
C VAL A 354 -13.92 -6.30 -11.83
N LEU A 355 -13.13 -5.30 -12.23
CA LEU A 355 -11.71 -5.51 -12.57
C LEU A 355 -10.91 -6.01 -11.37
N PHE A 356 -11.18 -5.49 -10.17
CA PHE A 356 -10.55 -5.96 -8.94
C PHE A 356 -10.96 -7.41 -8.62
N ALA A 357 -12.24 -7.75 -8.75
CA ALA A 357 -12.73 -9.11 -8.56
C ALA A 357 -12.13 -10.08 -9.59
N ALA A 358 -12.02 -9.69 -10.85
CA ALA A 358 -11.36 -10.48 -11.89
C ALA A 358 -9.87 -10.70 -11.59
N TYR A 359 -9.18 -9.69 -11.07
CA TYR A 359 -7.80 -9.84 -10.60
C TYR A 359 -7.69 -10.84 -9.44
N LEU A 360 -8.56 -10.75 -8.43
CA LEU A 360 -8.55 -11.69 -7.31
C LEU A 360 -8.84 -13.12 -7.78
N GLU A 361 -9.83 -13.30 -8.66
CA GLU A 361 -10.15 -14.61 -9.22
C GLU A 361 -8.95 -15.19 -9.97
N LEU A 362 -8.30 -14.42 -10.83
CA LEU A 362 -7.14 -14.87 -11.60
C LEU A 362 -5.85 -15.00 -10.75
N ALA A 363 -5.76 -14.32 -9.61
CA ALA A 363 -4.66 -14.52 -8.67
C ALA A 363 -4.82 -15.85 -7.91
N VAL A 364 -6.08 -16.24 -7.64
CA VAL A 364 -6.45 -17.48 -6.93
C VAL A 364 -6.44 -18.67 -7.91
N ASN A 365 -7.03 -18.49 -9.09
CA ASN A 365 -7.25 -19.46 -10.17
C ASN A 365 -6.70 -18.89 -11.52
N PRO A 366 -5.38 -18.92 -11.75
CA PRO A 366 -4.73 -18.27 -12.89
C PRO A 366 -4.99 -18.87 -14.27
#